data_AF-A0A954GU68-F1
#
_entry.id   AF-A0A954GU68-F1
#
_cell.length_a   1.000
_cell.length_b   1.000
_cell.length_c   1.000
_cell.angle_alpha   90.00
_cell.angle_beta   90.00
_cell.angle_gamma   90.00
#
_symmetry.space_group_name_H-M   'P 1'
#
loop_
_entity.id
_entity.type
_entity.pdbx_description
1 polymer ?
#
loop_
_entity_poly.entity_id
_entity_poly.type
_entity_poly.pdbx_seq_one_letter_code
_entity_poly.pdbx_strand_id
1 'polypeptide(L)'
;MALALLLIIFLSYFWVAWAASEFRFGKVGTKGEWFLPYFWICCGVSLPVISYFFRRPVDGWQNAVSLFGVSIGLLTSLALATACPIEAARRSQCKNNLKQIGLALHNYHDRYETFPAQSEGDPAVSWRVAVLPYMDQAPLYNEYDKSLAWNAGTNEVVAKTYIREWTCPTTPPELRSGDYPYTAYVVPYGANTSWAPNQQIRFEDIT
;
A
#
# COMPACT_ATOMS: atom_id res chain seq x y z
N MET A 1 -18.30 -46.54 -6.48
CA MET A 1 -18.75 -45.15 -6.75
C MET A 1 -17.72 -44.09 -6.33
N ALA A 2 -17.16 -44.12 -5.11
CA ALA A 2 -16.20 -43.11 -4.64
C ALA A 2 -14.91 -42.98 -5.49
N LEU A 3 -14.34 -44.11 -5.96
CA LEU A 3 -13.16 -44.11 -6.83
C LEU A 3 -13.41 -43.44 -8.20
N ALA A 4 -14.62 -43.56 -8.74
CA ALA A 4 -14.96 -42.96 -10.03
C ALA A 4 -15.10 -41.43 -9.93
N LEU A 5 -15.68 -40.93 -8.83
CA LEU A 5 -15.76 -39.49 -8.55
C LEU A 5 -14.38 -38.87 -8.34
N LEU A 6 -13.49 -39.55 -7.60
CA LEU A 6 -12.12 -39.09 -7.42
C LEU A 6 -11.34 -39.05 -8.73
N LEU A 7 -11.53 -40.04 -9.61
CA LEU A 7 -10.91 -40.06 -10.94
C LEU A 7 -11.42 -38.93 -11.84
N ILE A 8 -12.72 -38.65 -11.83
CA ILE A 8 -13.31 -37.54 -12.60
C ILE A 8 -12.80 -36.19 -12.10
N ILE A 9 -12.72 -36.02 -10.78
CA ILE A 9 -12.17 -34.81 -10.16
C ILE A 9 -10.69 -34.67 -10.54
N PHE A 10 -9.89 -35.72 -10.40
CA PHE A 10 -8.46 -35.70 -10.73
C PHE A 10 -8.22 -35.40 -12.22
N LEU A 11 -9.02 -35.97 -13.12
CA LEU A 11 -8.93 -35.72 -14.56
C LEU A 11 -9.36 -34.29 -14.91
N SER A 12 -10.35 -33.73 -14.21
CA SER A 12 -10.75 -32.33 -14.41
C SER A 12 -9.68 -31.33 -13.96
N TYR A 13 -9.00 -31.59 -12.83
CA TYR A 13 -7.87 -30.78 -12.37
C TYR A 13 -6.64 -30.92 -13.28
N PHE A 14 -6.35 -32.12 -13.78
CA PHE A 14 -5.26 -32.35 -14.73
C PHE A 14 -5.48 -31.57 -16.03
N TRP A 15 -6.72 -31.52 -16.53
CA TRP A 15 -7.06 -30.78 -17.75
C TRP A 15 -6.97 -29.27 -17.57
N VAL A 16 -7.41 -28.73 -16.42
CA VAL A 16 -7.28 -27.29 -16.11
C VAL A 16 -5.81 -26.89 -15.93
N ALA A 17 -5.00 -27.73 -15.29
CA ALA A 17 -3.56 -27.49 -15.13
C ALA A 17 -2.81 -27.56 -16.47
N TRP A 18 -3.16 -28.53 -17.34
CA TRP A 18 -2.60 -28.63 -18.69
C TRP A 18 -2.98 -27.42 -19.55
N ALA A 19 -4.27 -27.03 -19.54
CA ALA A 19 -4.74 -25.84 -20.25
C ALA A 19 -4.08 -24.54 -19.74
N ALA A 20 -3.84 -24.41 -18.44
CA ALA A 20 -3.13 -23.27 -17.85
C ALA A 20 -1.64 -23.23 -18.25
N SER A 21 -1.01 -24.40 -18.47
CA SER A 21 0.41 -24.49 -18.84
C SER A 21 0.69 -24.09 -20.29
N GLU A 22 -0.29 -24.20 -21.18
CA GLU A 22 -0.21 -23.76 -22.59
C GLU A 22 -0.48 -22.25 -22.74
N PHE A 23 -1.06 -21.60 -21.74
CA PHE A 23 -1.24 -20.14 -21.69
C PHE A 23 0.05 -19.43 -21.22
N ARG A 24 1.13 -19.57 -21.98
CA ARG A 24 2.22 -18.58 -21.94
C ARG A 24 1.72 -17.30 -22.61
N PHE A 25 1.70 -16.20 -21.85
CA PHE A 25 1.34 -14.85 -22.32
C PHE A 25 2.23 -14.40 -23.49
N GLY A 26 1.85 -14.81 -24.71
CA GLY A 26 2.35 -14.32 -25.98
C GLY A 26 1.36 -13.30 -26.56
N LYS A 27 1.90 -12.16 -26.96
CA LYS A 27 1.22 -10.94 -27.41
C LYS A 27 -0.03 -11.14 -28.28
N VAL A 28 -1.05 -10.34 -27.93
CA VAL A 28 -2.30 -10.06 -28.64
C VAL A 28 -2.07 -9.82 -30.14
N GLY A 29 -2.81 -10.54 -30.98
CA GLY A 29 -2.82 -10.35 -32.43
C GLY A 29 -3.90 -11.17 -33.15
N THR A 30 -5.09 -10.57 -33.28
CA THR A 30 -6.13 -10.82 -34.30
C THR A 30 -7.02 -12.09 -34.24
N LYS A 31 -8.35 -11.83 -34.31
CA LYS A 31 -9.48 -12.71 -34.69
C LYS A 31 -10.07 -13.70 -33.64
N GLY A 32 -10.79 -13.15 -32.67
CA GLY A 32 -12.26 -13.04 -32.74
C GLY A 32 -13.21 -14.26 -32.69
N GLU A 33 -12.82 -15.54 -32.83
CA GLU A 33 -13.84 -16.60 -33.03
C GLU A 33 -13.74 -17.88 -32.17
N TRP A 34 -12.84 -17.97 -31.18
CA TRP A 34 -12.64 -19.23 -30.43
C TRP A 34 -13.25 -19.31 -29.02
N PHE A 35 -13.97 -18.29 -28.56
CA PHE A 35 -14.45 -18.25 -27.16
C PHE A 35 -15.82 -18.89 -26.90
N LEU A 36 -16.66 -19.04 -27.91
CA LEU A 36 -18.04 -19.49 -27.73
C LEU A 36 -18.23 -21.01 -27.49
N PRO A 37 -17.48 -21.94 -28.12
CA PRO A 37 -17.76 -23.37 -27.93
C PRO A 37 -17.33 -23.88 -26.54
N TYR A 38 -16.26 -23.32 -25.96
CA TYR A 38 -15.76 -23.74 -24.65
C TYR A 38 -16.56 -23.17 -23.48
N PHE A 39 -17.11 -21.96 -23.61
CA PHE A 39 -17.99 -21.38 -22.59
C PHE A 39 -19.34 -22.12 -22.52
N TRP A 40 -19.87 -22.55 -23.66
CA TRP A 40 -21.11 -23.31 -23.74
C TRP A 40 -20.97 -24.73 -23.16
N ILE A 41 -19.83 -25.39 -23.40
CA ILE A 41 -19.53 -26.68 -22.77
C ILE A 41 -19.36 -26.49 -21.26
N CYS A 42 -18.59 -25.48 -20.81
CA CYS A 42 -18.41 -25.22 -19.38
C CYS A 42 -19.72 -24.87 -18.66
N CYS A 43 -20.62 -24.05 -19.22
CA CYS A 43 -21.92 -23.74 -18.61
C CYS A 43 -22.93 -24.90 -18.74
N GLY A 44 -22.92 -25.64 -19.84
CA GLY A 44 -23.87 -26.71 -20.13
C GLY A 44 -23.69 -27.96 -19.26
N VAL A 45 -22.45 -28.31 -18.87
CA VAL A 45 -22.20 -29.45 -17.97
C VAL A 45 -22.17 -29.06 -16.49
N SER A 46 -21.94 -27.78 -16.15
CA SER A 46 -21.90 -27.33 -14.75
C SER A 46 -23.28 -27.02 -14.17
N LEU A 47 -24.23 -26.48 -14.96
CA LEU A 47 -25.59 -26.19 -14.49
C LEU A 47 -26.37 -27.43 -14.02
N PRO A 48 -26.32 -28.60 -14.72
CA PRO A 48 -26.98 -29.81 -14.24
C PRO A 48 -26.34 -30.34 -12.96
N VAL A 49 -25.01 -30.27 -12.84
CA VAL A 49 -24.26 -30.75 -11.66
C VAL A 49 -24.57 -29.88 -10.44
N ILE A 50 -24.58 -28.54 -10.60
CA ILE A 50 -24.96 -27.61 -9.53
C ILE A 50 -26.42 -27.84 -9.12
N SER A 51 -27.34 -27.99 -10.07
CA SER A 51 -28.75 -28.26 -9.77
C SER A 51 -28.96 -29.61 -9.08
N TYR A 52 -28.14 -30.62 -9.39
CA TYR A 52 -28.16 -31.92 -8.73
C TYR A 52 -27.66 -31.84 -7.28
N PHE A 53 -26.66 -31.00 -7.02
CA PHE A 53 -26.17 -30.72 -5.67
C PHE A 53 -27.17 -29.92 -4.82
N PHE A 54 -27.99 -29.03 -5.41
CA PHE A 54 -29.02 -28.26 -4.70
C PHE A 54 -30.37 -28.98 -4.52
N ARG A 55 -30.64 -30.08 -5.24
CA ARG A 55 -31.91 -30.84 -5.16
C ARG A 55 -31.89 -32.07 -4.25
N ARG A 56 -30.74 -32.48 -3.73
CA ARG A 56 -30.64 -33.63 -2.82
C ARG A 56 -30.90 -33.16 -1.37
N PRO A 57 -31.72 -33.90 -0.60
CA PRO A 57 -31.86 -33.62 0.83
C PRO A 57 -30.49 -33.79 1.48
N VAL A 58 -30.01 -32.75 2.15
CA VAL A 58 -28.68 -32.62 2.74
C VAL A 58 -28.33 -33.80 3.65
N ASP A 59 -27.75 -34.83 3.05
CA ASP A 59 -26.97 -35.84 3.72
C ASP A 59 -25.70 -35.16 4.26
N GLY A 60 -25.40 -35.35 5.55
CA GLY A 60 -24.37 -34.59 6.27
C GLY A 60 -22.97 -34.57 5.60
N TRP A 61 -22.73 -35.49 4.68
CA TRP A 61 -21.55 -35.53 3.82
C TRP A 61 -21.46 -34.33 2.85
N GLN A 62 -22.57 -33.89 2.29
CA GLN A 62 -22.62 -32.78 1.34
C GLN A 62 -22.31 -31.42 2.00
N ASN A 63 -22.77 -31.23 3.24
CA ASN A 63 -22.45 -30.05 4.06
C ASN A 63 -20.96 -30.00 4.41
N ALA A 64 -20.37 -31.16 4.71
CA ALA A 64 -18.94 -31.26 4.99
C ALA A 64 -18.11 -30.82 3.77
N VAL A 65 -18.42 -31.33 2.57
CA VAL A 65 -17.69 -30.97 1.33
C VAL A 65 -17.78 -29.47 1.04
N SER A 66 -18.94 -28.83 1.26
CA SER A 66 -19.09 -27.38 1.07
C SER A 66 -18.25 -26.56 2.06
N LEU A 67 -18.23 -26.94 3.34
CA LEU A 67 -17.44 -26.26 4.38
C LEU A 67 -15.93 -26.44 4.16
N PHE A 68 -15.51 -27.62 3.70
CA PHE A 68 -14.11 -27.87 3.33
C PHE A 68 -13.69 -27.03 2.11
N GLY A 69 -14.55 -26.88 1.10
CA GLY A 69 -14.26 -26.05 -0.07
C GLY A 69 -14.08 -24.57 0.27
N VAL A 70 -14.95 -24.02 1.12
CA VAL A 70 -14.86 -22.61 1.57
C VAL A 70 -13.60 -22.37 2.41
N SER A 71 -13.28 -23.29 3.33
CA SER A 71 -12.08 -23.17 4.16
C SER A 71 -10.79 -23.28 3.33
N ILE A 72 -10.72 -24.20 2.37
CA ILE A 72 -9.58 -24.31 1.44
C ILE A 72 -9.46 -23.04 0.58
N GLY A 73 -10.56 -22.52 0.04
CA GLY A 73 -10.55 -21.29 -0.76
C GLY A 73 -10.10 -20.05 0.02
N LEU A 74 -10.52 -19.93 1.28
CA LEU A 74 -10.06 -18.86 2.17
C LEU A 74 -8.56 -18.99 2.46
N LEU A 75 -8.09 -20.20 2.77
CA LEU A 75 -6.68 -20.47 3.07
C LEU A 75 -5.76 -20.20 1.87
N THR A 76 -6.17 -20.58 0.66
CA THR A 76 -5.38 -20.33 -0.56
C THR A 76 -5.32 -18.85 -0.92
N SER A 77 -6.40 -18.09 -0.71
CA SER A 77 -6.41 -16.65 -0.94
C SER A 77 -5.46 -15.89 -0.02
N LEU A 78 -5.36 -16.30 1.25
CA LEU A 78 -4.44 -15.71 2.22
C LEU A 78 -2.98 -16.01 1.88
N ALA A 79 -2.69 -17.20 1.33
CA ALA A 79 -1.34 -17.59 0.91
C ALA A 79 -0.82 -16.81 -0.31
N LEU A 80 -1.69 -16.34 -1.21
CA LEU A 80 -1.26 -15.51 -2.35
C LEU A 80 -0.88 -14.08 -1.93
N ALA A 81 -1.45 -13.56 -0.84
CA ALA A 81 -1.13 -12.23 -0.34
C ALA A 81 0.34 -12.11 0.13
N THR A 82 0.97 -13.22 0.54
CA THR A 82 2.37 -13.24 1.00
C THR A 82 3.40 -13.32 -0.12
N ALA A 83 2.98 -13.43 -1.39
CA ALA A 83 3.89 -13.56 -2.53
C ALA A 83 4.43 -12.22 -3.07
N CYS A 84 3.97 -11.07 -2.54
CA CYS A 84 4.54 -9.78 -2.93
C CYS A 84 5.97 -9.68 -2.37
N PRO A 85 6.98 -9.32 -3.17
CA PRO A 85 8.34 -9.12 -2.67
C PRO A 85 8.34 -8.02 -1.61
N ILE A 86 8.91 -8.30 -0.44
CA ILE A 86 8.99 -7.37 0.70
C ILE A 86 9.51 -5.99 0.25
N GLU A 87 10.45 -5.97 -0.69
CA GLU A 87 11.02 -4.75 -1.25
C GLU A 87 10.00 -3.87 -1.99
N ALA A 88 9.06 -4.47 -2.73
CA ALA A 88 7.97 -3.73 -3.35
C ALA A 88 7.00 -3.15 -2.30
N ALA A 89 6.75 -3.89 -1.22
CA ALA A 89 5.95 -3.41 -0.10
C ALA A 89 6.62 -2.24 0.64
N ARG A 90 7.93 -2.33 0.90
CA ARG A 90 8.73 -1.25 1.53
C ARG A 90 8.74 0.02 0.69
N ARG A 91 8.96 -0.10 -0.63
CA ARG A 91 8.87 1.05 -1.56
C ARG A 91 7.47 1.65 -1.60
N SER A 92 6.44 0.82 -1.58
CA SER A 92 5.05 1.28 -1.55
C SER A 92 4.75 2.05 -0.26
N GLN A 93 5.29 1.59 0.87
CA GLN A 93 5.19 2.30 2.14
C GLN A 93 5.89 3.67 2.07
N CYS A 94 7.10 3.76 1.49
CA CYS A 94 7.76 5.05 1.32
C CYS A 94 6.97 6.02 0.43
N LYS A 95 6.32 5.52 -0.61
CA LYS A 95 5.43 6.35 -1.45
C LYS A 95 4.22 6.84 -0.67
N ASN A 96 3.65 6.00 0.19
CA ASN A 96 2.50 6.38 1.01
C ASN A 96 2.89 7.42 2.06
N ASN A 97 4.04 7.27 2.72
CA ASN A 97 4.57 8.29 3.64
C ASN A 97 4.75 9.64 2.93
N LEU A 98 5.31 9.64 1.71
CA LEU A 98 5.44 10.88 0.92
C LEU A 98 4.08 11.49 0.56
N LYS A 99 3.08 10.67 0.24
CA LYS A 99 1.71 11.15 0.01
C LYS A 99 1.09 11.79 1.26
N GLN A 100 1.33 11.22 2.44
CA GLN A 100 0.86 11.80 3.70
C GLN A 100 1.52 13.16 3.97
N ILE A 101 2.82 13.28 3.73
CA ILE A 101 3.55 14.56 3.82
C ILE A 101 3.00 15.57 2.81
N GLY A 102 2.77 15.14 1.57
CA GLY A 102 2.19 16.01 0.53
C GLY A 102 0.79 16.49 0.90
N LEU A 103 -0.06 15.62 1.43
CA LEU A 103 -1.40 15.99 1.92
C LEU A 103 -1.30 17.00 3.08
N ALA A 104 -0.40 16.80 4.02
CA ALA A 104 -0.17 17.73 5.12
C ALA A 104 0.30 19.12 4.63
N LEU A 105 1.17 19.16 3.62
CA LEU A 105 1.59 20.41 2.98
C LEU A 105 0.44 21.10 2.25
N HIS A 106 -0.44 20.35 1.58
CA HIS A 106 -1.65 20.91 0.97
C HIS A 106 -2.60 21.48 2.02
N ASN A 107 -2.84 20.76 3.13
CA ASN A 107 -3.68 21.25 4.22
C ASN A 107 -3.11 22.52 4.90
N TYR A 108 -1.78 22.62 4.99
CA TYR A 108 -1.11 23.83 5.43
C TYR A 108 -1.36 24.98 4.45
N HIS A 109 -1.17 24.74 3.14
CA HIS A 109 -1.42 25.72 2.09
C HIS A 109 -2.88 26.19 2.09
N ASP A 110 -3.85 25.30 2.24
CA ASP A 110 -5.28 25.67 2.30
C ASP A 110 -5.60 26.60 3.48
N ARG A 111 -4.79 26.56 4.54
CA ARG A 111 -4.97 27.41 5.73
C ARG A 111 -4.20 28.73 5.68
N TYR A 112 -2.98 28.71 5.12
CA TYR A 112 -2.04 29.84 5.17
C TYR A 112 -1.79 30.48 3.79
N GLU A 113 -2.36 29.92 2.73
CA GLU A 113 -2.18 30.33 1.32
C GLU A 113 -0.72 30.28 0.82
N THR A 114 0.17 29.70 1.61
CA THR A 114 1.61 29.55 1.36
C THR A 114 2.06 28.17 1.80
N PHE A 115 3.17 27.68 1.24
CA PHE A 115 3.93 26.59 1.82
C PHE A 115 4.85 27.10 2.93
N PRO A 116 5.12 26.27 3.96
CA PRO A 116 5.99 26.67 5.06
C PRO A 116 7.40 26.96 4.54
N ALA A 117 8.05 28.00 5.07
CA ALA A 117 9.45 28.25 4.78
C ALA A 117 10.32 27.07 5.26
N GLN A 118 11.46 26.84 4.61
CA GLN A 118 12.35 25.71 4.96
C GLN A 118 12.75 25.76 6.44
N SER A 119 13.03 26.98 6.91
CA SER A 119 13.23 27.35 8.28
C SER A 119 12.85 28.82 8.43
N GLU A 120 12.21 29.18 9.55
CA GLU A 120 11.77 30.56 9.81
C GLU A 120 12.03 30.94 11.28
N GLY A 121 12.33 32.21 11.52
CA GLY A 121 12.54 32.76 12.86
C GLY A 121 13.98 32.64 13.39
N ASP A 122 14.17 33.18 14.59
CA ASP A 122 15.40 33.09 15.38
C ASP A 122 15.02 32.81 16.86
N PRO A 123 15.19 31.57 17.35
CA PRO A 123 15.81 30.42 16.69
C PRO A 123 14.97 29.84 15.55
N ALA A 124 15.66 29.22 14.59
CA ALA A 124 15.09 28.74 13.34
C ALA A 124 14.18 27.51 13.54
N VAL A 125 12.90 27.63 13.13
CA VAL A 125 11.89 26.57 13.20
C VAL A 125 11.72 25.93 11.82
N SER A 126 11.90 24.61 11.74
CA SER A 126 11.81 23.86 10.47
C SER A 126 10.37 23.73 9.95
N TRP A 127 10.22 23.70 8.62
CA TRP A 127 8.96 23.35 7.94
C TRP A 127 8.30 22.08 8.49
N ARG A 128 9.10 21.10 8.94
CA ARG A 128 8.59 19.84 9.50
C ARG A 128 7.72 20.08 10.73
N VAL A 129 8.11 21.03 11.58
CA VAL A 129 7.36 21.40 12.78
C VAL A 129 6.05 22.06 12.37
N ALA A 130 6.08 22.96 11.39
CA ALA A 130 4.89 23.66 10.90
C ALA A 130 3.80 22.71 10.35
N VAL A 131 4.18 21.57 9.79
CA VAL A 131 3.22 20.59 9.23
C VAL A 131 2.78 19.49 10.21
N LEU A 132 3.38 19.38 11.40
CA LEU A 132 3.02 18.34 12.39
C LEU A 132 1.52 18.26 12.70
N PRO A 133 0.78 19.38 12.90
CA PRO A 133 -0.66 19.31 13.17
C PRO A 133 -1.47 18.65 12.05
N TYR A 134 -0.98 18.71 10.82
CA TYR A 134 -1.64 18.15 9.62
C TYR A 134 -1.21 16.71 9.33
N MET A 135 -0.33 16.13 10.15
CA MET A 135 0.16 14.76 10.08
C MET A 135 -0.29 13.92 11.30
N ASP A 136 -1.37 14.35 11.97
CA ASP A 136 -1.84 13.76 13.23
C ASP A 136 -0.80 13.80 14.37
N GLN A 137 0.16 14.73 14.29
CA GLN A 137 1.20 14.95 15.30
C GLN A 137 0.99 16.26 16.09
N ALA A 138 -0.27 16.65 16.30
CA ALA A 138 -0.63 17.84 17.08
C ALA A 138 -0.04 17.87 18.51
N PRO A 139 0.07 16.74 19.25
CA PRO A 139 0.72 16.74 20.57
C PRO A 139 2.17 17.21 20.52
N LEU A 140 2.94 16.73 19.54
CA LEU A 140 4.35 17.11 19.36
C LEU A 140 4.50 18.57 18.96
N TYR A 141 3.56 19.10 18.16
CA TYR A 141 3.54 20.52 17.81
C TYR A 141 3.33 21.41 19.04
N ASN A 142 2.45 21.00 19.96
CA ASN A 142 2.15 21.77 21.17
C ASN A 142 3.26 21.70 22.22
N GLU A 143 4.08 20.63 22.21
CA GLU A 143 5.24 20.48 23.10
C GLU A 143 6.46 21.27 22.61
N TYR A 144 6.52 21.59 21.32
CA TYR A 144 7.63 22.32 20.72
C TYR A 144 7.63 23.81 21.11
N ASP A 145 8.70 24.25 21.76
CA ASP A 145 8.92 25.64 22.15
C ASP A 145 9.68 26.40 21.06
N LYS A 146 8.97 27.29 20.35
CA LYS A 146 9.54 28.10 19.26
C LYS A 146 10.55 29.16 19.74
N SER A 147 10.68 29.39 21.04
CA SER A 147 11.68 30.31 21.60
C SER A 147 13.04 29.65 21.83
N LEU A 148 13.11 28.31 21.75
CA LEU A 148 14.33 27.54 21.97
C LEU A 148 14.86 26.95 20.67
N ALA A 149 16.18 26.72 20.61
CA ALA A 149 16.78 25.99 19.50
C ALA A 149 16.21 24.56 19.42
N TRP A 150 16.23 23.96 18.23
CA TRP A 150 15.65 22.63 17.99
C TRP A 150 16.29 21.52 18.84
N ASN A 151 17.52 21.70 19.30
CA ASN A 151 18.31 20.77 20.11
C ASN A 151 18.41 21.19 21.59
N ALA A 152 17.50 22.04 22.08
CA ALA A 152 17.54 22.57 23.43
C ALA A 152 16.22 22.30 24.19
N GLY A 153 16.34 21.98 25.49
CA GLY A 153 15.19 21.85 26.38
C GLY A 153 14.19 20.79 25.91
N THR A 154 12.91 21.16 25.87
CA THR A 154 11.82 20.27 25.41
C THR A 154 11.93 19.92 23.93
N ASN A 155 12.53 20.80 23.10
CA ASN A 155 12.66 20.56 21.67
C ASN A 155 13.58 19.38 21.35
N GLU A 156 14.58 19.11 22.18
CA GLU A 156 15.46 17.96 22.00
C GLU A 156 14.67 16.64 22.09
N VAL A 157 13.71 16.57 23.01
CA VAL A 157 12.83 15.41 23.20
C VAL A 157 11.91 15.24 21.98
N VAL A 158 11.31 16.33 21.51
CA VAL A 158 10.48 16.33 20.28
C VAL A 158 11.31 15.90 19.07
N ALA A 159 12.54 16.39 18.93
CA ALA A 159 13.44 16.07 17.82
C ALA A 159 13.89 14.60 17.82
N LYS A 160 13.97 13.95 18.99
CA LYS A 160 14.32 12.53 19.13
C LYS A 160 13.13 11.59 18.95
N THR A 161 11.90 12.11 18.89
CA THR A 161 10.70 11.29 18.75
C THR A 161 10.61 10.67 17.35
N TYR A 162 10.41 9.35 17.30
CA TYR A 162 10.31 8.62 16.04
C TYR A 162 8.92 8.80 15.41
N ILE A 163 8.85 9.54 14.31
CA ILE A 163 7.65 9.68 13.48
C ILE A 163 7.83 8.81 12.24
N ARG A 164 6.93 7.85 12.05
CA ARG A 164 7.04 6.83 10.99
C ARG A 164 7.02 7.47 9.60
N GLU A 165 6.26 8.53 9.43
CA GLU A 165 6.03 9.25 8.18
C GLU A 165 7.32 9.93 7.68
N TRP A 166 8.23 10.33 8.57
CA TRP A 166 9.52 10.92 8.17
C TRP A 166 10.54 9.90 7.69
N THR A 167 10.30 8.60 7.94
CA THR A 167 11.25 7.53 7.64
C THR A 167 10.80 6.73 6.42
N CYS A 168 11.76 6.13 5.72
CA CYS A 168 11.48 5.23 4.61
C CYS A 168 12.09 3.85 4.94
N PRO A 169 11.32 2.75 4.94
CA PRO A 169 11.84 1.42 5.24
C PRO A 169 12.94 0.91 4.30
N THR A 170 13.13 1.55 3.14
CA THR A 170 14.23 1.22 2.21
C THR A 170 15.52 1.98 2.53
N THR A 171 15.51 2.90 3.50
CA THR A 171 16.73 3.58 3.95
C THR A 171 17.69 2.56 4.56
N PRO A 172 18.97 2.52 4.11
CA PRO A 172 20.01 1.65 4.67
C PRO A 172 20.14 1.82 6.19
N PRO A 173 20.28 0.74 6.97
CA PRO A 173 20.40 0.81 8.43
C PRO A 173 21.55 1.70 8.92
N GLU A 174 22.62 1.80 8.15
CA GLU A 174 23.81 2.59 8.48
C GLU A 174 23.48 4.08 8.57
N LEU A 175 22.55 4.56 7.75
CA LEU A 175 22.07 5.95 7.78
C LEU A 175 21.15 6.23 8.98
N ARG A 176 20.65 5.19 9.64
CA ARG A 176 19.79 5.30 10.84
C ARG A 176 20.60 5.39 12.13
N SER A 177 21.93 5.35 12.04
CA SER A 177 22.84 5.43 13.17
C SER A 177 23.13 6.90 13.52
N GLY A 178 22.53 7.39 14.60
CA GLY A 178 22.74 8.74 15.13
C GLY A 178 21.85 9.01 16.35
N ASP A 179 22.13 10.09 17.06
CA ASP A 179 21.35 10.50 18.25
C ASP A 179 19.93 10.94 17.91
N TYR A 180 19.65 11.22 16.63
CA TYR A 180 18.35 11.66 16.11
C TYR A 180 17.82 10.70 15.05
N PRO A 181 16.50 10.51 14.97
CA PRO A 181 15.89 9.65 13.96
C PRO A 181 16.17 10.17 12.55
N TYR A 182 16.62 9.28 11.66
CA TYR A 182 16.88 9.62 10.27
C TYR A 182 15.60 9.98 9.52
N THR A 183 15.61 11.15 8.89
CA THR A 183 14.51 11.62 8.05
C THR A 183 14.84 11.43 6.57
N ALA A 184 14.05 10.61 5.86
CA ALA A 184 14.30 10.24 4.46
C ALA A 184 13.78 11.26 3.44
N TYR A 185 12.83 12.12 3.83
CA TYR A 185 12.19 13.08 2.93
C TYR A 185 12.73 14.48 3.22
N VAL A 186 13.24 15.15 2.19
CA VAL A 186 13.82 16.49 2.27
C VAL A 186 13.23 17.38 1.18
N VAL A 187 13.23 18.68 1.41
CA VAL A 187 12.81 19.68 0.40
C VAL A 187 14.04 20.19 -0.36
N PRO A 188 13.93 20.44 -1.68
CA PRO A 188 15.02 21.04 -2.45
C PRO A 188 15.18 22.50 -2.05
N TYR A 189 16.32 22.84 -1.45
CA TYR A 189 16.63 24.16 -0.92
C TYR A 189 17.68 24.87 -1.77
N GLY A 190 17.47 26.16 -2.05
CA GLY A 190 18.46 26.99 -2.74
C GLY A 190 17.84 28.19 -3.45
N ALA A 191 18.70 29.02 -4.05
CA ALA A 191 18.23 30.05 -4.97
C ALA A 191 17.53 29.37 -6.17
N ASN A 192 16.37 29.90 -6.57
CA ASN A 192 15.54 29.38 -7.66
C ASN A 192 14.94 27.98 -7.41
N THR A 193 14.73 27.57 -6.15
CA THR A 193 13.93 26.37 -5.82
C THR A 193 12.60 26.76 -5.17
N SER A 194 11.67 25.79 -5.08
CA SER A 194 10.39 25.95 -4.37
C SER A 194 10.52 26.17 -2.86
N TRP A 195 11.74 26.16 -2.30
CA TRP A 195 12.06 26.49 -0.92
C TRP A 195 13.29 27.40 -0.87
N ALA A 196 13.08 28.67 -1.19
CA ALA A 196 14.11 29.70 -1.04
C ALA A 196 14.40 29.99 0.46
N PRO A 197 15.61 30.48 0.79
CA PRO A 197 15.98 30.84 2.16
C PRO A 197 15.00 31.83 2.79
N ASN A 198 14.49 31.50 3.98
CA ASN A 198 13.63 32.35 4.80
C ASN A 198 12.39 32.91 4.07
N GLN A 199 11.88 32.19 3.07
CA GLN A 199 10.74 32.64 2.27
C GLN A 199 9.66 31.56 2.20
N GLN A 200 8.43 31.97 2.46
CA GLN A 200 7.23 31.19 2.16
C GLN A 200 6.85 31.39 0.69
N ILE A 201 6.39 30.33 0.03
CA ILE A 201 6.12 30.33 -1.41
C ILE A 201 4.66 29.92 -1.64
N ARG A 202 3.96 30.62 -2.52
CA ARG A 202 2.57 30.29 -2.88
C ARG A 202 2.55 29.27 -4.00
N PHE A 203 1.47 28.52 -4.13
CA PHE A 203 1.33 27.54 -5.21
C PHE A 203 1.42 28.19 -6.61
N GLU A 204 0.85 29.40 -6.75
CA GLU A 204 0.89 30.22 -7.97
C GLU A 204 2.30 30.57 -8.45
N ASP A 205 3.27 30.62 -7.53
CA ASP A 205 4.65 31.01 -7.84
C ASP A 205 5.49 29.81 -8.33
N ILE A 206 4.94 28.58 -8.28
CA ILE A 206 5.61 27.33 -8.66
C ILE A 206 5.15 26.83 -10.05
N THR A 207 3.90 27.11 -10.43
CA THR A 207 3.28 26.66 -11.70
C THR A 207 3.35 27.71 -12.79
#